data_AF-A0A239EI20-F1
#
_entry.id   AF-A0A239EI20-F1
#
_cell.length_a   1.000
_cell.length_b   1.000
_cell.length_c   1.000
_cell.angle_alpha   90.00
_cell.angle_beta   90.00
_cell.angle_gamma   90.00
#
_symmetry.space_group_name_H-M   'P 1'
#
loop_
_entity.id
_entity.type
_entity.pdbx_description
1 polymer ?
#
loop_
_entity_poly.entity_id
_entity_poly.type
_entity_poly.pdbx_seq_one_letter_code
_entity_poly.pdbx_strand_id
1 'polypeptide(L)' 'MFEKTFHATHPDSLEAANTADLRNRYLVTGIFQPGRVVLNYSHNERFVIGGAAPVDGVLELPT' A
#
# COMPACT_ATOMS: atom_id res chain seq x y z
N MET A 1 -7.66 -2.42 -9.46
CA MET A 1 -6.25 -2.03 -9.74
C MET A 1 -5.58 -1.49 -8.46
N PHE A 2 -4.29 -1.78 -8.24
CA PHE A 2 -3.56 -1.35 -7.03
C PHE A 2 -3.00 0.08 -7.17
N GLU A 3 -3.09 0.89 -6.10
CA GLU A 3 -2.54 2.26 -6.04
C GLU A 3 -1.01 2.27 -6.06
N LYS A 4 -0.40 1.32 -5.33
CA LYS A 4 1.05 1.14 -5.32
C LYS A 4 1.42 -0.32 -5.11
N THR A 5 2.54 -0.68 -5.74
CA THR A 5 3.21 -1.96 -5.52
C THR A 5 4.49 -1.75 -4.71
N PHE A 6 4.59 -2.45 -3.60
CA PHE A 6 5.76 -2.51 -2.73
C PHE A 6 6.58 -3.74 -3.09
N HIS A 7 7.90 -3.57 -3.16
CA HIS A 7 8.83 -4.61 -3.57
C HIS A 7 9.59 -5.14 -2.37
N ALA A 8 9.91 -6.44 -2.40
CA ALA A 8 10.85 -7.02 -1.46
C ALA A 8 12.22 -6.40 -1.69
N THR A 9 12.94 -6.15 -0.61
CA THR A 9 14.24 -5.48 -0.61
C THR A 9 15.26 -6.36 0.09
N HIS A 10 16.46 -6.45 -0.48
CA HIS A 10 17.58 -7.10 0.21
C HIS A 10 18.00 -6.26 1.43
N PRO A 11 18.37 -6.85 2.59
CA PRO A 11 18.80 -6.11 3.77
C PRO A 11 19.90 -5.08 3.48
N ASP A 12 20.93 -5.46 2.70
CA ASP A 12 22.05 -4.59 2.34
C ASP A 12 21.62 -3.35 1.52
N SER A 13 20.46 -3.40 0.85
CA SER A 13 19.93 -2.25 0.10
C SER A 13 19.39 -1.12 0.99
N LEU A 14 19.33 -1.34 2.31
CA LEU A 14 18.81 -0.39 3.30
C LEU A 14 19.90 0.38 4.04
N GLU A 15 21.15 -0.08 4.01
CA GLU A 15 22.24 0.58 4.71
C GLU A 15 22.47 2.02 4.24
N ALA A 16 22.31 2.27 2.93
CA ALA A 16 22.43 3.60 2.34
C ALA A 16 21.11 4.39 2.24
N ALA A 17 19.99 3.85 2.74
CA ALA A 17 18.68 4.47 2.59
C ALA A 17 18.46 5.60 3.62
N ASN A 18 18.09 6.78 3.14
CA ASN A 18 17.67 7.86 4.03
C ASN A 18 16.20 7.72 4.46
N THR A 19 15.71 8.58 5.35
CA THR A 19 14.33 8.53 5.86
C THR A 19 13.27 8.63 4.75
N ALA A 20 13.50 9.46 3.73
CA ALA A 20 12.58 9.58 2.61
C ALA A 20 12.53 8.29 1.78
N ASP A 21 13.69 7.66 1.56
CA ASP A 21 13.79 6.36 0.87
C ASP A 21 13.01 5.29 1.62
N LEU A 22 13.19 5.19 2.94
CA LEU A 22 12.49 4.22 3.77
C LEU A 22 10.98 4.45 3.76
N ARG A 23 10.52 5.70 3.87
CA ARG A 23 9.09 6.02 3.78
C ARG A 23 8.53 5.67 2.41
N ASN A 24 9.25 5.96 1.33
CA ASN A 24 8.81 5.59 -0.01
C ASN A 24 8.74 4.05 -0.18
N ARG A 25 9.62 3.29 0.47
CA ARG A 25 9.67 1.83 0.35
C ARG A 25 8.71 1.07 1.25
N TYR A 26 8.32 1.61 2.41
CA TYR A 26 7.57 0.83 3.41
C TYR A 26 6.32 1.50 3.97
N LEU A 27 6.19 2.82 3.83
CA LEU A 27 5.01 3.50 4.36
C LEU A 27 3.87 3.44 3.36
N VAL A 28 2.77 2.82 3.77
CA VAL A 28 1.50 2.92 3.08
C VAL A 28 0.73 4.11 3.66
N THR A 29 0.33 5.05 2.82
CA THR A 29 -0.41 6.26 3.20
C THR A 29 -1.76 6.33 2.52
N GLY A 30 -2.71 7.09 3.08
CA GLY A 30 -4.00 7.35 2.42
C GLY A 30 -4.87 6.10 2.26
N ILE A 31 -4.76 5.14 3.19
CA ILE A 31 -5.47 3.85 3.13
C ILE A 31 -6.98 4.01 3.30
N PHE A 32 -7.43 4.96 4.11
CA PHE A 32 -8.85 5.22 4.33
C PHE A 32 -9.25 6.50 3.61
N GLN A 33 -9.96 6.35 2.50
CA GLN A 33 -10.50 7.44 1.72
C GLN A 33 -12.03 7.30 1.64
N PRO A 34 -12.80 8.33 2.01
CA PRO A 34 -14.26 8.30 1.99
C PRO A 34 -14.82 7.76 0.66
N GLY A 35 -15.69 6.76 0.74
CA GLY A 35 -16.38 6.18 -0.43
C GLY A 35 -15.47 5.37 -1.36
N ARG A 36 -14.26 5.00 -0.94
CA ARG A 36 -13.29 4.28 -1.78
C ARG A 36 -12.77 3.01 -1.12
N VAL A 37 -12.47 2.03 -1.98
CA VAL A 37 -11.57 0.91 -1.66
C VAL A 37 -10.19 1.26 -2.20
N VAL A 38 -9.21 1.35 -1.31
CA VAL A 38 -7.80 1.59 -1.64
C VAL A 38 -7.04 0.30 -1.42
N LEU A 39 -6.39 -0.22 -2.47
CA LEU A 39 -5.62 -1.47 -2.40
C LEU A 39 -4.18 -1.21 -2.84
N ASN A 40 -3.22 -1.78 -2.12
CA ASN A 40 -1.81 -1.82 -2.47
C ASN A 40 -1.35 -3.27 -2.50
N TYR A 41 -0.37 -3.55 -3.35
CA TYR A 41 0.21 -4.89 -3.46
C TYR A 41 1.60 -4.90 -2.84
N SER A 42 1.92 -5.91 -2.04
CA SER A 42 3.25 -6.14 -1.50
C SER A 42 3.81 -7.43 -2.08
N HIS A 43 4.96 -7.37 -2.75
CA HIS A 43 5.69 -8.57 -3.16
C HIS A 43 6.21 -9.38 -1.97
N ASN A 44 6.31 -8.78 -0.79
CA ASN A 44 6.54 -9.53 0.43
C ASN A 44 5.30 -10.36 0.72
N GLU A 45 5.41 -11.67 0.55
CA GLU A 45 4.34 -12.67 0.71
C GLU A 45 3.08 -12.42 -0.14
N ARG A 46 3.17 -11.58 -1.18
CA ARG A 46 2.05 -11.25 -2.09
C ARG A 46 0.82 -10.68 -1.40
N PHE A 47 1.00 -10.00 -0.27
CA PHE A 47 -0.12 -9.41 0.45
C PHE A 47 -0.80 -8.30 -0.35
N VAL A 48 -2.13 -8.29 -0.28
CA VAL A 48 -2.94 -7.13 -0.67
C VAL A 48 -3.28 -6.37 0.60
N ILE A 49 -2.80 -5.14 0.72
CA ILE A 49 -2.96 -4.29 1.91
C ILE A 49 -3.75 -3.06 1.51
N GLY A 50 -4.82 -2.76 2.24
CA GLY A 50 -5.74 -1.71 1.84
C GLY A 50 -6.78 -1.39 2.89
N GLY A 51 -7.68 -0.49 2.53
CA GLY A 51 -8.79 -0.06 3.36
C GLY A 51 -10.02 0.19 2.49
N ALA A 52 -11.18 -0.12 3.05
CA ALA A 52 -12.45 0.30 2.52
C ALA A 52 -13.09 1.24 3.55
N ALA A 53 -13.49 2.43 3.13
CA ALA A 53 -14.19 3.39 3.99
C ALA A 53 -15.56 3.75 3.38
N PRO A 54 -16.59 2.90 3.54
CA PRO A 54 -17.95 3.20 3.11
C PRO A 54 -18.50 4.43 3.82
N VAL A 55 -19.20 5.30 3.09
CA VAL A 55 -19.87 6.48 3.66
C VAL A 55 -21.35 6.46 3.30
N ASP A 56 -21.67 6.53 2.01
CA ASP A 56 -23.05 6.65 1.53
C ASP A 56 -23.61 5.36 0.89
N GLY A 57 -22.85 4.27 0.89
CA GLY A 57 -23.26 3.03 0.24
C GLY A 57 -22.24 1.89 0.31
N VAL A 58 -22.64 0.72 -0.20
CA VAL A 58 -21.78 -0.46 -0.31
C VAL A 58 -20.64 -0.19 -1.29
N LEU A 59 -19.44 -0.62 -0.94
CA LEU A 59 -18.27 -0.56 -1.81
C LEU A 59 -17.94 -1.95 -2.33
N GLU A 60 -17.90 -2.10 -3.64
CA GLU A 60 -17.46 -3.33 -4.31
C GLU A 60 -15.94 -3.43 -4.34
N LEU A 61 -15.43 -4.66 -4.24
CA LEU A 61 -14.01 -4.90 -4.46
C LEU A 61 -13.67 -4.67 -5.93
N PRO A 62 -12.63 -3.87 -6.26
CA PRO A 62 -12.20 -3.69 -7.63
C PRO A 62 -11.71 -5.02 -8.22
N THR A 63 -12.22 -5.38 -9.40
CA THR A 63 -11.70 -6.48 -10.23
C THR A 63 -10.38 -6.13 -10.91
#